data_AF-A0A7C1T7H8-F1
#
_entry.id   AF-A0A7C1T7H8-F1
#
_cell.length_a   1.000
_cell.length_b   1.000
_cell.length_c   1.000
_cell.angle_alpha   90.00
_cell.angle_beta   90.00
_cell.angle_gamma   90.00
#
_symmetry.space_group_name_H-M   'P 1'
#
loop_
_entity.id
_entity.type
_entity.pdbx_description
1 polymer ?
#
loop_
_entity_poly.entity_id
_entity_poly.type
_entity_poly.pdbx_seq_one_letter_code
_entity_poly.pdbx_strand_id
1 'polypeptide(L)'
;AAAGYSTGGLTRLMKEAAFRQELLAGAGLAAAYAIMDVTAAIRLAAAVLFLLLVAMEAVNTAIEEIIDRISPEVSDTGKHAKDLGSLAVFCLISANSILLLHALAIELTT
;
A
#
# COMPACT_ATOMS: atom_id res chain seq x y z
N ALA A 1 23.44 0.32 -7.19
CA ALA A 1 22.94 1.40 -6.30
C ALA A 1 21.44 1.23 -6.02
N ALA A 2 20.53 1.42 -6.99
CA ALA A 2 19.07 1.37 -6.75
C ALA A 2 18.54 0.04 -6.18
N ALA A 3 19.00 -1.12 -6.68
CA ALA A 3 18.59 -2.41 -6.15
C ALA A 3 19.02 -2.66 -4.69
N GLY A 4 20.17 -2.13 -4.26
CA GLY A 4 20.65 -2.23 -2.88
C GLY A 4 19.92 -1.28 -1.91
N TYR A 5 19.53 -0.09 -2.38
CA TYR A 5 18.65 0.80 -1.60
C TYR A 5 17.21 0.26 -1.51
N SER A 6 16.74 -0.42 -2.56
CA SER A 6 15.42 -1.07 -2.58
C SER A 6 15.31 -2.21 -1.56
N THR A 7 16.34 -3.07 -1.42
CA THR A 7 16.34 -4.13 -0.40
C THR A 7 16.44 -3.58 1.02
N GLY A 8 17.22 -2.51 1.23
CA GLY A 8 17.27 -1.79 2.50
C GLY A 8 15.91 -1.19 2.88
N GLY A 9 15.24 -0.54 1.92
CA GLY A 9 13.89 0.01 2.09
C GLY A 9 12.88 -1.07 2.48
N LEU A 10 12.83 -2.19 1.74
CA LEU A 10 11.93 -3.31 2.06
C LEU A 10 12.20 -3.86 3.46
N THR A 11 13.47 -4.03 3.84
CA THR A 11 13.85 -4.53 5.17
C THR A 11 13.38 -3.58 6.28
N ARG A 12 13.38 -2.27 6.04
CA ARG A 12 12.84 -1.28 6.98
C ARG A 12 11.32 -1.34 7.05
N LEU A 13 10.62 -1.38 5.92
CA LEU A 13 9.16 -1.49 5.89
C LEU A 13 8.65 -2.75 6.58
N MET A 14 9.34 -3.89 6.43
CA MET A 14 8.97 -5.14 7.08
C MET A 14 8.91 -5.06 8.62
N LYS A 15 9.54 -4.04 9.23
CA LYS A 15 9.44 -3.78 10.67
C LYS A 15 8.11 -3.12 11.05
N GLU A 16 7.46 -2.41 10.13
CA GLU A 16 6.17 -1.78 10.35
C GLU A 16 5.05 -2.83 10.43
N ALA A 17 4.19 -2.70 11.45
CA ALA A 17 3.05 -3.57 11.60
C ALA A 17 2.01 -3.35 10.49
N ALA A 18 1.79 -2.09 10.11
CA ALA A 18 0.89 -1.70 9.03
C ALA A 18 1.29 -2.37 7.71
N PHE A 19 2.55 -2.21 7.29
CA PHE A 19 3.04 -2.85 6.06
C PHE A 19 2.90 -4.39 6.06
N ARG A 20 3.14 -5.07 7.20
CA ARG A 20 2.93 -6.53 7.26
C ARG A 20 1.46 -6.91 7.04
N GLN A 21 0.52 -6.11 7.54
CA GLN A 21 -0.91 -6.32 7.30
C GLN A 21 -1.26 -6.07 5.84
N GLU A 22 -0.71 -5.02 5.23
CA GLU A 22 -0.91 -4.72 3.81
C GLU A 22 -0.34 -5.81 2.90
N LEU A 23 0.83 -6.35 3.21
CA LEU A 23 1.43 -7.45 2.45
C LEU A 23 0.57 -8.71 2.53
N LEU A 24 0.02 -9.02 3.71
CA LEU A 24 -0.91 -10.13 3.89
C LEU A 24 -2.22 -9.89 3.12
N ALA A 25 -2.75 -8.67 3.16
CA ALA A 25 -3.94 -8.29 2.39
C ALA A 25 -3.69 -8.40 0.87
N GLY A 26 -2.52 -7.96 0.39
CA GLY A 26 -2.09 -8.10 -0.99
C GLY A 26 -1.94 -9.55 -1.44
N ALA A 27 -1.39 -10.42 -0.57
CA ALA A 27 -1.31 -11.85 -0.85
C ALA A 27 -2.71 -12.49 -0.95
N GLY A 28 -3.63 -12.13 -0.05
CA GLY A 28 -5.03 -12.55 -0.13
C GLY A 28 -5.73 -12.06 -1.40
N LEU A 29 -5.48 -10.81 -1.79
CA LEU A 29 -6.02 -10.22 -3.00
C LEU A 29 -5.50 -10.93 -4.26
N ALA A 30 -4.20 -11.23 -4.31
CA ALA A 30 -3.60 -12.00 -5.40
C ALA A 30 -4.20 -13.41 -5.51
N ALA A 31 -4.42 -14.09 -4.38
CA ALA A 31 -5.08 -15.38 -4.35
C ALA A 31 -6.53 -15.31 -4.85
N ALA A 32 -7.29 -14.28 -4.46
CA ALA A 32 -8.65 -14.06 -4.93
C ALA A 32 -8.68 -13.86 -6.46
N TYR A 33 -7.84 -12.99 -7.00
CA TYR A 33 -7.78 -12.76 -8.46
C TYR A 33 -7.26 -13.96 -9.27
N ALA A 34 -6.55 -14.89 -8.64
CA ALA A 34 -6.10 -16.12 -9.29
C ALA A 34 -7.23 -17.13 -9.51
N ILE A 35 -8.29 -17.08 -8.68
CA ILE A 35 -9.44 -18.00 -8.77
C ILE A 35 -10.66 -17.39 -9.48
N MET A 36 -10.75 -16.06 -9.56
CA MET A 36 -11.84 -15.36 -10.25
C MET A 36 -11.64 -15.37 -11.77
N ASP A 37 -12.72 -15.56 -12.53
CA ASP A 37 -12.77 -15.45 -13.99
C ASP A 37 -12.87 -13.99 -14.47
N VAL A 38 -11.89 -13.18 -14.07
CA VAL A 38 -11.78 -11.78 -14.48
C VAL A 38 -10.83 -11.60 -15.66
N THR A 39 -10.94 -10.46 -16.36
CA THR A 39 -10.05 -10.14 -17.47
C THR A 39 -8.60 -9.95 -17.02
N ALA A 40 -7.64 -10.16 -17.94
CA ALA A 40 -6.22 -9.89 -17.68
C ALA A 40 -5.97 -8.42 -17.32
N ALA A 41 -6.78 -7.49 -17.82
CA ALA A 41 -6.68 -6.06 -17.50
C ALA A 41 -6.97 -5.78 -16.02
N ILE A 42 -8.00 -6.44 -15.44
CA ILE A 42 -8.32 -6.31 -14.00
C ILE A 42 -7.19 -6.86 -13.14
N ARG A 43 -6.64 -8.04 -13.50
CA ARG A 43 -5.50 -8.63 -12.79
C ARG A 43 -4.26 -7.73 -12.82
N LEU A 44 -3.96 -7.14 -13.98
CA LEU A 44 -2.84 -6.21 -14.13
C LEU A 44 -3.06 -4.92 -13.31
N ALA A 45 -4.28 -4.36 -13.36
CA ALA A 45 -4.62 -3.17 -12.58
C ALA A 45 -4.47 -3.43 -11.08
N ALA A 46 -4.89 -4.59 -10.58
CA ALA A 46 -4.71 -4.98 -9.18
C ALA A 46 -3.23 -5.08 -8.79
N ALA A 47 -2.41 -5.71 -9.63
CA ALA A 47 -0.97 -5.80 -9.40
C ALA A 47 -0.30 -4.43 -9.34
N VAL A 48 -0.65 -3.52 -10.26
CA VAL A 48 -0.12 -2.14 -10.28
C VAL A 48 -0.58 -1.34 -9.07
N LEU A 49 -1.88 -1.42 -8.69
CA LEU A 49 -2.40 -0.73 -7.51
C LEU A 49 -1.76 -1.24 -6.21
N PHE A 50 -1.46 -2.54 -6.12
CA PHE A 50 -0.74 -3.09 -4.98
C PHE A 50 0.71 -2.59 -4.92
N LEU A 51 1.42 -2.53 -6.05
CA LEU A 51 2.77 -1.94 -6.09
C LEU A 51 2.76 -0.46 -5.72
N LEU A 52 1.74 0.29 -6.12
CA LEU A 52 1.55 1.68 -5.71
C LEU A 52 1.29 1.79 -4.21
N LEU A 53 0.49 0.89 -3.63
CA LEU A 53 0.27 0.83 -2.17
C LEU A 53 1.59 0.65 -1.43
N VAL A 54 2.39 -0.35 -1.81
CA VAL A 54 3.73 -0.60 -1.22
C VAL A 54 4.63 0.63 -1.37
N ALA A 55 4.61 1.29 -2.53
CA ALA A 55 5.42 2.48 -2.77
C ALA A 55 4.99 3.66 -1.88
N MET A 56 3.68 3.88 -1.70
CA MET A 56 3.18 4.97 -0.86
C MET A 56 3.35 4.70 0.63
N GLU A 57 3.24 3.45 1.08
CA GLU A 57 3.59 3.08 2.46
C GLU A 57 5.08 3.36 2.71
N ALA A 58 5.95 3.07 1.74
CA ALA A 58 7.37 3.38 1.85
C ALA A 58 7.63 4.89 2.00
N VAL A 59 6.88 5.71 1.26
CA VAL A 59 6.93 7.17 1.37
C VAL A 59 6.36 7.62 2.71
N ASN A 60 5.26 7.04 3.19
CA ASN A 60 4.68 7.35 4.50
C ASN A 60 5.67 7.08 5.63
N THR A 61 6.27 5.88 5.67
CA THR A 61 7.31 5.54 6.65
C THR A 61 8.52 6.47 6.55
N ALA A 62 8.93 6.87 5.34
CA ALA A 62 10.04 7.81 5.17
C ALA A 62 9.70 9.21 5.74
N ILE A 63 8.48 9.69 5.55
CA ILE A 63 8.01 10.95 6.14
C ILE A 63 8.00 10.83 7.67
N GLU A 64 7.45 9.74 8.22
CA GLU A 64 7.41 9.50 9.67
C GLU A 64 8.82 9.52 10.28
N GLU A 65 9.77 8.81 9.70
CA GLU A 65 11.18 8.77 10.13
C GLU A 65 11.84 10.15 10.09
N ILE A 66 11.57 10.94 9.06
CA ILE A 66 12.10 12.31 8.94
C ILE A 66 11.47 13.21 10.01
N ILE A 67 10.16 13.14 10.22
CA ILE A 67 9.45 13.95 11.20
C ILE A 67 9.89 13.58 12.63
N ASP A 68 10.00 12.29 12.94
CA ASP A 68 10.44 11.80 14.26
C ASP A 68 11.86 12.24 14.59
N ARG A 69 12.70 12.42 13.58
CA ARG A 69 14.06 12.93 13.75
C ARG A 69 14.12 14.46 13.88
N ILE A 70 13.33 15.21 13.12
CA ILE A 70 13.42 16.68 13.03
C ILE A 70 12.56 17.38 14.10
N SER A 71 11.43 16.78 14.47
CA SER A 71 10.47 17.32 15.45
C SER A 71 10.19 16.27 16.53
N PRO A 72 11.16 15.98 17.41
CA PRO A 72 10.98 15.00 18.49
C PRO A 72 9.92 15.46 19.51
N GLU A 73 9.72 16.76 19.69
CA GLU A 73 8.50 17.31 20.29
C GLU A 73 7.33 17.33 19.30
N VAL A 74 6.13 17.02 19.79
CA VAL A 74 4.91 17.02 18.98
C VAL A 74 4.65 18.43 18.44
N SER A 75 4.72 18.58 17.12
CA SER A 75 4.37 19.81 16.40
C SER A 75 3.15 19.59 15.51
N ASP A 76 2.35 20.64 15.31
CA ASP A 76 1.20 20.61 14.40
C ASP A 76 1.63 20.26 12.97
N THR A 77 2.76 20.82 12.51
CA THR A 77 3.31 20.51 11.18
C THR A 77 3.73 19.06 11.05
N GLY A 78 4.40 18.50 12.06
CA GLY A 78 4.79 17.09 12.07
C GLY A 78 3.58 16.16 12.06
N LYS A 79 2.55 16.49 12.85
CA LYS A 79 1.28 15.78 12.84
C LYS A 79 0.61 15.81 11.46
N HIS A 80 0.47 16.99 10.86
CA HIS A 80 -0.15 17.13 9.53
C HIS A 80 0.61 16.33 8.45
N ALA A 81 1.95 16.32 8.49
CA ALA A 81 2.74 15.55 7.54
C ALA A 81 2.46 14.04 7.62
N LYS A 82 2.38 13.49 8.84
CA LYS A 82 2.04 12.09 9.08
C LYS A 82 0.60 11.77 8.68
N ASP A 83 -0.35 12.64 9.03
CA ASP A 83 -1.77 12.47 8.70
C ASP A 83 -1.97 12.42 7.17
N LEU A 84 -1.28 13.28 6.42
CA LEU A 84 -1.33 13.29 4.95
C LEU A 84 -0.68 12.05 4.32
N GLY A 85 0.44 11.57 4.88
CA GLY A 85 1.07 10.32 4.44
C GLY A 85 0.14 9.11 4.64
N SER A 86 -0.45 8.98 5.83
CA SER A 86 -1.43 7.94 6.16
C SER A 86 -2.68 8.02 5.28
N LEU A 87 -3.18 9.23 4.98
CA LEU A 87 -4.30 9.43 4.07
C LEU A 87 -3.98 8.92 2.65
N ALA A 88 -2.75 9.15 2.16
CA ALA A 88 -2.34 8.68 0.84
C ALA A 88 -2.34 7.15 0.74
N VAL A 89 -1.88 6.46 1.79
CA VAL A 89 -1.94 5.00 1.92
C VAL A 89 -3.40 4.53 1.95
N PHE A 90 -4.25 5.19 2.76
CA PHE A 90 -5.68 4.88 2.83
C PHE A 90 -6.40 5.01 1.49
N CYS A 91 -6.07 6.02 0.68
CA CYS A 91 -6.61 6.19 -0.67
C CYS A 91 -6.28 4.98 -1.57
N LEU A 92 -5.08 4.41 -1.46
CA LEU A 92 -4.67 3.23 -2.23
C LEU A 92 -5.30 1.94 -1.72
N ILE A 93 -5.47 1.78 -0.42
CA ILE A 93 -6.28 0.69 0.15
C ILE A 93 -7.71 0.76 -0.39
N SER A 94 -8.29 1.95 -0.41
CA SER A 94 -9.64 2.20 -0.94
C SER A 94 -9.72 1.87 -2.42
N ALA A 95 -8.73 2.28 -3.23
CA ALA A 95 -8.67 1.97 -4.65
C ALA A 95 -8.60 0.46 -4.93
N ASN A 96 -7.74 -0.28 -4.20
CA ASN A 96 -7.67 -1.74 -4.29
C ASN A 96 -9.01 -2.40 -3.90
N SER A 97 -9.65 -1.90 -2.84
CA SER A 97 -10.95 -2.41 -2.38
C SER A 97 -12.06 -2.19 -3.41
N ILE A 98 -12.10 -1.01 -4.03
CA ILE A 98 -13.06 -0.70 -5.11
C ILE A 98 -12.85 -1.63 -6.31
N LEU A 99 -11.61 -1.87 -6.71
CA LEU A 99 -11.31 -2.77 -7.82
C LEU A 99 -11.72 -4.22 -7.50
N LEU A 100 -11.53 -4.68 -6.26
CA LEU A 100 -11.98 -5.99 -5.81
C LEU A 100 -13.51 -6.10 -5.87
N LEU A 101 -14.23 -5.11 -5.36
CA LEU A 101 -15.69 -5.10 -5.40
C LEU A 101 -16.22 -5.10 -6.84
N HIS A 102 -15.60 -4.34 -7.73
CA HIS A 102 -15.95 -4.34 -9.15
C HIS A 102 -15.71 -5.71 -9.80
N ALA A 103 -14.56 -6.33 -9.52
CA ALA A 103 -14.24 -7.67 -9.99
C ALA A 103 -15.23 -8.72 -9.50
N LEU A 104 -15.63 -8.66 -8.21
CA LEU A 104 -16.62 -9.56 -7.63
C LEU A 104 -18.00 -9.37 -8.27
N ALA A 105 -18.38 -8.14 -8.57
CA ALA A 105 -19.63 -7.87 -9.26
C ALA A 105 -19.65 -8.50 -10.66
N ILE A 106 -18.54 -8.43 -11.41
CA ILE A 106 -18.41 -9.08 -12.72
C ILE A 106 -18.57 -10.60 -12.57
N GLU A 107 -17.81 -11.22 -11.67
CA GLU A 107 -17.84 -12.66 -11.42
C GLU A 107 -19.27 -13.17 -11.12
N LEU A 108 -20.03 -12.44 -10.30
CA LEU A 108 -21.39 -12.83 -9.91
C LEU A 108 -22.44 -12.64 -11.02
N THR A 109 -22.11 -11.88 -12.07
CA THR A 109 -23.01 -11.61 -13.20
C THR A 109 -22.71 -12.45 -14.44
N THR A 110 -21.63 -13.25 -14.40
CA THR A 110 -21.17 -14.10 -15.50
C THR A 110 -21.56 -15.56 -15.23
#